data_AF-A0A951Y0A6-F1
#
_entry.id   AF-A0A951Y0A6-F1
#
_cell.length_a   1.000
_cell.length_b   1.000
_cell.length_c   1.000
_cell.angle_alpha   90.00
_cell.angle_beta   90.00
_cell.angle_gamma   90.00
#
_symmetry.space_group_name_H-M   'P 1'
#
loop_
_entity.id
_entity.type
_entity.pdbx_description
1 polymer ?
#
loop_
_entity_poly.entity_id
_entity_poly.type
_entity_poly.pdbx_seq_one_letter_code
_entity_poly.pdbx_strand_id
1 'polypeptide(L)'
;MPFTTAIIIGIALAAVLAAMHALFSRRVQLAPPPQRSAWDWLADGLYAAGLVLMAGTGFGAVLAYGRLSGWPLLAHAAGGGVFLPLLALSAVTWAHRCRGGDRGVPCGFSRALFWAGLVLGLLAGGSIMTAMTPLAGYNAQESLYAIHRWSALGLLIVLMWQCYLGVARRALRKG
;
A
#
# COMPACT_ATOMS: atom_id res chain seq x y z
N MET A 1 -6.28 -19.07 -13.17
CA MET A 1 -5.43 -19.20 -11.96
C MET A 1 -6.25 -18.76 -10.75
N PRO A 2 -6.26 -19.53 -9.64
CA PRO A 2 -6.96 -19.11 -8.42
C PRO A 2 -6.36 -17.81 -7.88
N PHE A 3 -7.18 -16.89 -7.40
CA PHE A 3 -6.70 -15.61 -6.85
C PHE A 3 -5.79 -15.81 -5.63
N THR A 4 -6.04 -16.85 -4.83
CA THR A 4 -5.17 -17.27 -3.71
C THR A 4 -3.76 -17.61 -4.18
N THR A 5 -3.62 -18.33 -5.29
CA THR A 5 -2.31 -18.62 -5.89
C THR A 5 -1.63 -17.32 -6.33
N ALA A 6 -2.37 -16.36 -6.89
CA ALA A 6 -1.81 -15.08 -7.31
C ALA A 6 -1.30 -14.26 -6.12
N ILE A 7 -2.01 -14.28 -4.98
CA ILE A 7 -1.57 -13.67 -3.73
C ILE A 7 -0.24 -14.27 -3.28
N ILE A 8 -0.14 -15.61 -3.22
CA ILE A 8 1.06 -16.32 -2.77
C ILE A 8 2.26 -15.98 -3.67
N ILE A 9 2.08 -16.04 -4.99
CA ILE A 9 3.14 -15.70 -5.95
C ILE A 9 3.55 -14.23 -5.80
N GLY A 10 2.60 -13.31 -5.67
CA GLY A 10 2.89 -11.89 -5.48
C GLY A 10 3.71 -11.61 -4.23
N ILE A 11 3.36 -12.22 -3.09
CA ILE A 11 4.09 -12.09 -1.83
C ILE A 11 5.50 -12.69 -1.96
N ALA A 12 5.61 -13.90 -2.53
CA ALA A 12 6.89 -14.57 -2.70
C ALA A 12 7.84 -13.77 -3.60
N LEU A 13 7.33 -13.27 -4.73
CA LEU A 13 8.12 -12.46 -5.66
C LEU A 13 8.59 -11.15 -5.02
N ALA A 14 7.71 -10.46 -4.29
CA ALA A 14 8.06 -9.25 -3.56
C ALA A 14 9.16 -9.51 -2.51
N ALA A 15 9.07 -10.63 -1.78
CA ALA A 15 10.07 -11.03 -0.79
C ALA A 15 11.43 -11.35 -1.44
N VAL A 16 11.46 -12.08 -2.55
CA VAL A 16 12.68 -12.42 -3.29
C VAL A 16 13.36 -11.16 -3.83
N LEU A 17 12.60 -10.28 -4.48
CA LEU A 17 13.13 -9.02 -5.01
C LEU A 17 13.67 -8.11 -3.89
N ALA A 18 13.01 -8.08 -2.74
CA ALA A 18 13.50 -7.36 -1.55
C ALA A 18 14.81 -7.96 -1.01
N ALA A 19 14.91 -9.28 -0.94
CA ALA A 19 16.14 -9.97 -0.53
C ALA A 19 17.29 -9.70 -1.51
N MET A 20 17.03 -9.78 -2.82
CA MET A 20 18.02 -9.44 -3.85
C MET A 20 18.50 -8.00 -3.69
N HIS A 21 17.58 -7.03 -3.61
CA HIS A 21 17.96 -5.63 -3.40
C HIS A 21 18.82 -5.46 -2.13
N ALA A 22 18.55 -6.22 -1.05
CA ALA A 22 19.31 -6.12 0.19
C ALA A 22 20.76 -6.58 0.04
N LEU A 23 20.97 -7.62 -0.76
CA LEU A 23 22.31 -8.13 -1.07
C LEU A 23 23.10 -7.12 -1.91
N PHE A 24 22.46 -6.44 -2.87
CA PHE A 24 23.10 -5.47 -3.75
C PHE A 24 23.25 -4.07 -3.13
N SER A 25 22.35 -3.65 -2.22
CA SER A 25 22.31 -2.29 -1.69
C SER A 25 23.27 -2.01 -0.54
N ARG A 26 24.11 -2.99 -0.12
CA ARG A 26 25.14 -2.80 0.92
C ARG A 26 26.21 -1.75 0.58
N ARG A 27 26.20 -1.18 -0.63
CA ARG A 27 27.21 -0.24 -1.14
C ARG A 27 26.75 1.22 -1.22
N VAL A 28 25.54 1.56 -0.76
CA VAL A 28 24.99 2.92 -0.91
C VAL A 28 25.06 3.69 0.41
N GLN A 29 25.92 4.71 0.47
CA GLN A 29 25.89 5.70 1.55
C GLN A 29 24.58 6.50 1.49
N LEU A 30 23.84 6.51 2.59
CA LEU A 30 22.57 7.24 2.70
C LEU A 30 22.83 8.66 3.20
N ALA A 31 22.26 9.63 2.52
CA ALA A 31 22.14 10.99 3.06
C ALA A 31 21.38 10.98 4.41
N PRO A 32 21.70 11.90 5.33
CA PRO A 32 20.96 12.05 6.58
C PRO A 32 19.46 12.27 6.32
N PRO A 33 18.57 11.78 7.20
CA PRO A 33 17.14 11.95 7.00
C PRO A 33 16.78 13.45 6.97
N PRO A 34 15.83 13.85 6.11
CA PRO A 34 15.21 15.16 6.26
C PRO A 34 14.57 15.26 7.65
N GLN A 35 14.61 16.46 8.23
CA GLN A 35 13.85 16.77 9.45
C GLN A 35 12.36 16.56 9.13
N ARG A 36 11.67 15.76 9.95
CA ARG A 36 10.25 15.45 9.81
C ARG A 36 9.48 16.08 10.95
N SER A 37 8.38 16.75 10.63
CA SER A 37 7.47 17.27 11.65
C SER A 37 6.72 16.14 12.37
N ALA A 38 6.16 16.42 13.55
CA ALA A 38 5.28 15.47 14.24
C ALA A 38 4.04 15.10 13.40
N TRP A 39 3.54 16.06 12.60
CA TRP A 39 2.41 15.85 11.68
C TRP A 39 2.75 14.85 10.57
N ASP A 40 3.97 14.92 10.03
CA ASP A 40 4.43 13.97 9.02
C ASP A 40 4.46 12.54 9.55
N TRP A 41 4.93 12.37 10.79
CA TRP A 41 4.96 11.07 11.45
C TRP A 41 3.56 10.53 11.70
N LEU A 42 2.64 11.39 12.16
CA LEU A 42 1.26 11.01 12.39
C LEU A 42 0.57 10.61 11.09
N ALA A 43 0.67 11.41 10.04
CA ALA A 43 0.04 11.14 8.74
C ALA A 43 0.57 9.86 8.09
N ASP A 44 1.89 9.69 8.03
CA ASP A 44 2.51 8.47 7.48
C ASP A 44 2.16 7.23 8.35
N GLY A 45 2.11 7.39 9.67
CA GLY A 45 1.78 6.32 10.61
C GLY A 45 0.33 5.85 10.51
N LEU A 46 -0.62 6.78 10.42
CA LEU A 46 -2.04 6.47 10.22
C LEU A 46 -2.27 5.79 8.88
N TYR A 47 -1.63 6.27 7.81
CA TYR A 47 -1.69 5.65 6.50
C TYR A 47 -1.18 4.20 6.53
N ALA A 48 -0.01 3.97 7.14
CA ALA A 48 0.56 2.63 7.26
C ALA A 48 -0.32 1.69 8.10
N ALA A 49 -0.88 2.18 9.22
CA ALA A 49 -1.81 1.41 10.04
C ALA A 49 -3.08 1.03 9.26
N GLY A 50 -3.64 1.97 8.49
CA GLY A 50 -4.78 1.72 7.62
C GLY A 50 -4.48 0.65 6.56
N LEU A 51 -3.31 0.73 5.91
CA LEU A 51 -2.87 -0.30 4.96
C LEU A 51 -2.77 -1.69 5.58
N VAL A 52 -2.15 -1.79 6.77
CA VAL A 52 -2.00 -3.07 7.49
C VAL A 52 -3.38 -3.64 7.87
N LEU A 53 -4.28 -2.81 8.38
CA LEU A 53 -5.65 -3.22 8.71
C LEU A 53 -6.39 -3.74 7.47
N MET A 54 -6.32 -3.01 6.36
CA MET A 54 -6.99 -3.39 5.11
C MET A 54 -6.40 -4.67 4.51
N ALA A 55 -5.08 -4.80 4.52
CA ALA A 55 -4.39 -5.99 4.03
C ALA A 55 -4.72 -7.21 4.90
N GLY A 56 -4.68 -7.07 6.23
CA GLY A 56 -4.96 -8.14 7.17
C GLY A 56 -6.42 -8.62 7.09
N THR A 57 -7.37 -7.70 7.08
CA THR A 57 -8.80 -8.04 7.00
C THR A 57 -9.18 -8.60 5.63
N GLY A 58 -8.63 -8.05 4.54
CA GLY A 58 -8.94 -8.49 3.17
C GLY A 58 -8.23 -9.80 2.81
N PHE A 59 -6.90 -9.78 2.77
CA PHE A 59 -6.12 -10.95 2.35
C PHE A 59 -6.10 -12.03 3.43
N GLY A 60 -6.02 -11.68 4.70
CA GLY A 60 -5.99 -12.66 5.80
C GLY A 60 -7.26 -13.52 5.82
N ALA A 61 -8.44 -12.91 5.65
CA ALA A 61 -9.69 -13.66 5.58
C ALA A 61 -9.78 -14.56 4.34
N VAL A 62 -9.32 -14.08 3.18
CA VAL A 62 -9.30 -14.88 1.94
C VAL A 62 -8.32 -16.06 2.07
N LEU A 63 -7.16 -15.86 2.69
CA LEU A 63 -6.18 -16.94 2.90
C LEU A 63 -6.66 -17.96 3.94
N ALA A 64 -7.31 -17.52 5.02
CA ALA A 64 -7.77 -18.40 6.10
C ALA A 64 -9.07 -19.14 5.75
N TYR A 65 -10.00 -18.48 5.06
CA TYR A 65 -11.38 -18.98 4.89
C TYR A 65 -11.81 -19.11 3.42
N GLY A 66 -10.93 -18.76 2.46
CA GLY A 66 -11.23 -18.79 1.02
C GLY A 66 -12.15 -17.67 0.53
N ARG A 67 -12.77 -16.89 1.43
CA ARG A 67 -13.66 -15.77 1.12
C ARG A 67 -13.68 -14.73 2.23
N LEU A 68 -14.01 -13.49 1.86
CA LEU A 68 -14.26 -12.40 2.80
C LEU A 68 -15.76 -12.33 3.11
N SER A 69 -16.17 -12.68 4.33
CA SER A 69 -17.58 -12.69 4.77
C SER A 69 -17.72 -12.41 6.27
N GLY A 70 -18.91 -12.07 6.75
CA GLY A 70 -19.20 -11.90 8.19
C GLY A 70 -18.44 -10.74 8.83
N TRP A 71 -17.93 -10.94 10.07
CA TRP A 71 -17.19 -9.91 10.81
C TRP A 71 -15.94 -9.38 10.09
N PRO A 72 -15.09 -10.21 9.47
CA PRO A 72 -13.97 -9.71 8.65
C PRO A 72 -14.42 -8.77 7.52
N LEU A 73 -15.54 -9.05 6.86
CA LEU A 73 -16.07 -8.18 5.80
C LEU A 73 -16.52 -6.83 6.38
N LEU A 74 -17.21 -6.84 7.52
CA LEU A 74 -17.64 -5.61 8.19
C LEU A 74 -16.43 -4.77 8.62
N ALA A 75 -15.43 -5.39 9.22
CA ALA A 75 -14.19 -4.72 9.63
C ALA A 75 -13.42 -4.16 8.42
N HIS A 76 -13.35 -4.92 7.32
CA HIS A 76 -12.74 -4.46 6.08
C HIS A 76 -13.47 -3.27 5.46
N ALA A 77 -14.80 -3.32 5.40
CA ALA A 77 -15.62 -2.23 4.87
C ALA A 77 -15.49 -0.95 5.72
N ALA A 78 -15.57 -1.08 7.05
CA ALA A 78 -15.37 0.03 7.98
C ALA A 78 -13.94 0.61 7.87
N GLY A 79 -12.93 -0.27 7.82
CA GLY A 79 -11.55 0.11 7.59
C GLY A 79 -11.35 0.85 6.27
N GLY A 80 -12.04 0.46 5.21
CA GLY A 80 -12.00 1.12 3.91
C GLY A 80 -12.51 2.55 3.95
N GLY A 81 -13.60 2.78 4.71
CA GLY A 81 -14.15 4.11 4.96
C GLY A 81 -13.17 5.06 5.66
N VAL A 82 -12.29 4.54 6.51
CA VAL A 82 -11.23 5.33 7.18
C VAL A 82 -9.98 5.44 6.31
N PHE A 83 -9.62 4.37 5.60
CA PHE A 83 -8.41 4.30 4.78
C PHE A 83 -8.42 5.32 3.64
N LEU A 84 -9.57 5.51 2.96
CA LEU A 84 -9.64 6.45 1.83
C LEU A 84 -9.37 7.92 2.20
N PRO A 85 -9.99 8.48 3.26
CA PRO A 85 -9.61 9.79 3.77
C PRO A 85 -8.13 9.90 4.16
N LEU A 86 -7.57 8.87 4.80
CA LEU A 86 -6.15 8.85 5.16
C LEU A 86 -5.24 8.81 3.92
N LEU A 87 -5.64 8.08 2.89
CA LEU A 87 -4.96 8.05 1.60
C LEU A 87 -4.96 9.45 0.97
N ALA A 88 -6.10 10.14 0.96
CA ALA A 88 -6.21 11.51 0.47
C ALA A 88 -5.34 12.49 1.27
N LEU A 89 -5.36 12.38 2.61
CA LEU A 89 -4.52 13.19 3.48
C LEU A 89 -3.03 12.94 3.19
N SER A 90 -2.63 11.69 3.02
CA SER A 90 -1.25 11.32 2.68
C SER A 90 -0.81 11.91 1.33
N ALA A 91 -1.71 11.98 0.35
CA ALA A 91 -1.46 12.61 -0.95
C ALA A 91 -1.18 14.11 -0.79
N VAL A 92 -1.99 14.81 -0.01
CA VAL A 92 -1.83 16.27 0.22
C VAL A 92 -0.54 16.57 0.98
N THR A 93 -0.27 15.85 2.07
CA THR A 93 0.96 16.06 2.87
C THR A 93 2.20 15.74 2.05
N TRP A 94 2.18 14.69 1.24
CA TRP A 94 3.30 14.31 0.39
C TRP A 94 3.51 15.29 -0.77
N ALA A 95 2.43 15.78 -1.40
CA ALA A 95 2.51 16.80 -2.45
C ALA A 95 3.14 18.10 -1.94
N HIS A 96 2.80 18.53 -0.72
CA HIS A 96 3.40 19.70 -0.08
C HIS A 96 4.93 19.56 0.06
N ARG A 97 5.39 18.41 0.57
CA ARG A 97 6.82 18.09 0.72
C ARG A 97 7.58 18.12 -0.61
N CYS A 98 6.93 17.75 -1.72
CA CYS A 98 7.57 17.75 -3.03
C CYS A 98 7.61 19.13 -3.70
N ARG A 99 6.72 20.05 -3.32
CA ARG A 99 6.69 21.41 -3.87
C ARG A 99 7.77 22.31 -3.25
N GLY A 100 8.16 22.05 -2.00
CA GLY A 100 9.11 22.87 -1.24
C GLY A 100 10.58 22.81 -1.68
N GLY A 101 10.93 22.01 -2.69
CA GLY A 101 12.33 21.87 -3.13
C GLY A 101 13.24 21.23 -2.08
N ASP A 102 12.67 20.57 -1.06
CA ASP A 102 13.40 19.94 0.03
C ASP A 102 14.39 18.90 -0.52
N ARG A 103 15.69 19.18 -0.34
CA ARG A 103 16.83 18.36 -0.79
C ARG A 103 16.90 16.97 -0.13
N GLY A 104 15.89 16.56 0.64
CA GLY A 104 15.82 15.29 1.35
C GLY A 104 14.60 14.41 1.00
N VAL A 105 13.69 14.85 0.13
CA VAL A 105 12.62 13.97 -0.35
C VAL A 105 13.22 12.97 -1.35
N PRO A 106 13.08 11.64 -1.17
CA PRO A 106 13.72 10.68 -2.03
C PRO A 106 13.18 10.77 -3.47
N CYS A 107 13.93 11.44 -4.34
CA CYS A 107 13.55 11.77 -5.73
C CYS A 107 13.47 10.58 -6.69
N GLY A 108 13.73 9.35 -6.23
CA GLY A 108 13.76 8.14 -7.08
C GLY A 108 12.64 7.15 -6.75
N PHE A 109 13.03 5.89 -6.53
CA PHE A 109 12.12 4.75 -6.40
C PHE A 109 11.04 4.90 -5.31
N SER A 110 11.35 5.55 -4.17
CA SER A 110 10.35 5.79 -3.12
C SER A 110 9.22 6.72 -3.56
N ARG A 111 9.52 7.73 -4.38
CA ARG A 111 8.50 8.60 -4.99
C ARG A 111 7.61 7.80 -5.93
N ALA A 112 8.21 6.97 -6.78
CA ALA A 112 7.46 6.11 -7.70
C ALA A 112 6.52 5.17 -6.93
N LEU A 113 7.01 4.53 -5.86
CA LEU A 113 6.19 3.67 -5.00
C LEU A 113 5.05 4.41 -4.30
N PHE A 114 5.29 5.65 -3.84
CA PHE A 114 4.24 6.45 -3.23
C PHE A 114 3.09 6.71 -4.22
N TRP A 115 3.42 7.21 -5.42
CA TRP A 115 2.41 7.48 -6.44
C TRP A 115 1.73 6.20 -6.94
N ALA A 116 2.49 5.11 -7.10
CA ALA A 116 1.90 3.81 -7.43
C ALA A 116 0.90 3.37 -6.35
N GLY A 117 1.28 3.48 -5.06
CA GLY A 117 0.39 3.19 -3.94
C GLY A 117 -0.86 4.07 -3.93
N LEU A 118 -0.72 5.36 -4.25
CA LEU A 118 -1.85 6.28 -4.37
C LEU A 118 -2.82 5.86 -5.47
N VAL A 119 -2.32 5.64 -6.69
CA VAL A 119 -3.14 5.22 -7.83
C VAL A 119 -3.82 3.89 -7.55
N LEU A 120 -3.09 2.90 -7.03
CA LEU A 120 -3.63 1.59 -6.71
C LEU A 120 -4.65 1.65 -5.56
N GLY A 121 -4.43 2.51 -4.56
CA GLY A 121 -5.39 2.75 -3.49
C GLY A 121 -6.68 3.38 -3.99
N LEU A 122 -6.60 4.36 -4.88
CA LEU A 122 -7.75 4.99 -5.51
C LEU A 122 -8.51 4.02 -6.43
N LEU A 123 -7.79 3.21 -7.22
CA LEU A 123 -8.41 2.16 -8.03
C LEU A 123 -9.10 1.12 -7.14
N ALA A 124 -8.47 0.69 -6.05
CA ALA A 124 -9.05 -0.28 -5.13
C ALA A 124 -10.31 0.25 -4.46
N GLY A 125 -10.26 1.46 -3.87
CA GLY A 125 -11.40 2.05 -3.19
C GLY A 125 -12.50 2.50 -4.15
N GLY A 126 -12.15 3.17 -5.23
CA GLY A 126 -13.11 3.65 -6.23
C GLY A 126 -13.87 2.52 -6.91
N SER A 127 -13.20 1.43 -7.27
CA SER A 127 -13.85 0.28 -7.89
C SER A 127 -14.86 -0.40 -6.96
N ILE A 128 -14.49 -0.67 -5.71
CA ILE A 128 -15.42 -1.34 -4.77
C ILE A 128 -16.57 -0.44 -4.35
N MET A 129 -16.33 0.87 -4.13
CA MET A 129 -17.40 1.82 -3.85
C MET A 129 -18.41 1.85 -5.00
N THR A 130 -17.92 1.90 -6.24
CA THR A 130 -18.77 1.87 -7.43
C THR A 130 -19.56 0.56 -7.53
N ALA A 131 -18.92 -0.59 -7.26
CA ALA A 131 -19.56 -1.89 -7.29
C ALA A 131 -20.69 -2.05 -6.26
N MET A 132 -20.62 -1.31 -5.16
CA MET A 132 -21.65 -1.28 -4.11
C MET A 132 -22.84 -0.37 -4.45
N THR A 133 -22.76 0.43 -5.51
CA THR A 133 -23.89 1.26 -5.96
C THR A 133 -24.81 0.50 -6.91
N PRO A 134 -26.09 0.89 -7.03
CA PRO A 134 -26.99 0.33 -8.03
C PRO A 134 -26.67 0.77 -9.47
N LEU A 135 -25.60 1.55 -9.68
CA LEU A 135 -25.23 2.08 -11.00
C LEU A 135 -24.53 1.05 -11.89
N ALA A 136 -23.90 0.03 -11.29
CA ALA A 136 -23.18 -1.01 -12.01
C ALA A 136 -24.09 -2.22 -12.25
N GLY A 137 -24.35 -2.56 -13.52
CA GLY A 137 -24.96 -3.84 -13.87
C GLY A 137 -24.06 -5.03 -13.53
N TYR A 138 -24.59 -6.26 -13.61
CA TYR A 138 -23.90 -7.49 -13.22
C TYR A 138 -22.48 -7.63 -13.80
N ASN A 139 -22.32 -7.48 -15.12
CA ASN A 139 -21.02 -7.59 -15.78
C ASN A 139 -20.03 -6.49 -15.33
N ALA A 140 -20.54 -5.30 -15.02
CA ALA A 140 -19.72 -4.19 -14.53
C ALA A 140 -19.28 -4.46 -13.08
N GLN A 141 -20.15 -5.00 -12.23
CA GLN A 141 -19.78 -5.38 -10.86
C GLN A 141 -18.66 -6.41 -10.85
N GLU A 142 -18.75 -7.46 -11.69
CA GLU A 142 -17.68 -8.47 -11.79
C GLU A 142 -16.33 -7.83 -12.17
N SER A 143 -16.33 -6.95 -13.16
CA SER A 143 -15.14 -6.21 -13.59
C SER A 143 -14.58 -5.32 -12.48
N LEU A 144 -15.45 -4.61 -11.75
CA LEU A 144 -15.05 -3.75 -10.63
C LEU A 144 -14.48 -4.56 -9.46
N TYR A 145 -15.05 -5.73 -9.15
CA TYR A 145 -14.47 -6.65 -8.16
C TYR A 145 -13.10 -7.17 -8.60
N ALA A 146 -12.91 -7.47 -9.89
CA ALA A 146 -11.62 -7.87 -10.42
C ALA A 146 -10.60 -6.72 -10.28
N ILE A 147 -10.96 -5.51 -10.68
CA ILE A 147 -10.12 -4.31 -10.53
C ILE A 147 -9.73 -4.15 -9.06
N HIS A 148 -10.69 -4.17 -8.14
CA HIS A 148 -10.44 -4.06 -6.70
C HIS A 148 -9.41 -5.09 -6.21
N ARG A 149 -9.61 -6.37 -6.56
CA ARG A 149 -8.72 -7.46 -6.16
C ARG A 149 -7.30 -7.28 -6.67
N TRP A 150 -7.14 -6.97 -7.95
CA TRP A 150 -5.82 -6.82 -8.56
C TRP A 150 -5.10 -5.55 -8.12
N SER A 151 -5.82 -4.42 -7.97
CA SER A 151 -5.23 -3.19 -7.44
C SER A 151 -4.84 -3.32 -5.97
N ALA A 152 -5.65 -4.01 -5.16
CA ALA A 152 -5.32 -4.30 -3.76
C ALA A 152 -4.06 -5.19 -3.65
N LEU A 153 -3.90 -6.18 -4.53
CA LEU A 153 -2.68 -7.01 -4.56
C LEU A 153 -1.45 -6.18 -4.94
N GLY A 154 -1.57 -5.33 -5.96
CA GLY A 154 -0.51 -4.39 -6.31
C GLY A 154 -0.15 -3.46 -5.14
N LEU A 155 -1.17 -2.95 -4.43
CA LEU A 155 -0.97 -2.08 -3.27
C LEU A 155 -0.22 -2.80 -2.13
N LEU A 156 -0.53 -4.07 -1.89
CA LEU A 156 0.19 -4.91 -0.93
C LEU A 156 1.67 -5.05 -1.32
N ILE A 157 1.97 -5.30 -2.60
CA ILE A 157 3.35 -5.41 -3.10
C ILE A 157 4.10 -4.08 -2.89
N VAL A 158 3.45 -2.95 -3.19
CA VAL A 158 4.01 -1.61 -2.94
C VAL A 158 4.30 -1.40 -1.45
N LEU A 159 3.36 -1.75 -0.57
CA LEU A 159 3.54 -1.66 0.89
C LEU A 159 4.74 -2.50 1.35
N MET A 160 4.85 -3.75 0.89
CA MET A 160 5.98 -4.62 1.21
C MET A 160 7.31 -3.96 0.83
N TRP A 161 7.39 -3.34 -0.34
CA TRP A 161 8.59 -2.64 -0.76
C TRP A 161 8.88 -1.39 0.07
N GLN A 162 7.87 -0.61 0.42
CA GLN A 162 8.04 0.56 1.28
C GLN A 162 8.56 0.17 2.68
N CYS A 163 7.97 -0.88 3.28
CA CYS A 163 8.42 -1.44 4.55
C CYS A 163 9.87 -1.92 4.47
N TYR A 164 10.19 -2.69 3.42
CA TYR A 164 11.54 -3.19 3.16
C TYR A 164 12.57 -2.05 3.08
N LEU A 165 12.32 -1.01 2.26
CA LEU A 165 13.21 0.14 2.16
C LEU A 165 13.35 0.87 3.50
N GLY A 166 12.28 0.96 4.29
CA GLY A 166 12.30 1.53 5.63
C GLY A 166 13.24 0.78 6.58
N VAL A 167 13.16 -0.56 6.60
CA VAL A 167 14.03 -1.42 7.42
C VAL A 167 15.48 -1.37 6.93
N ALA A 168 15.70 -1.51 5.62
CA ALA A 168 17.03 -1.49 5.02
C ALA A 168 17.78 -0.19 5.33
N ARG A 169 17.10 0.97 5.23
CA ARG A 169 17.68 2.28 5.59
C ARG A 169 18.03 2.39 7.07
N ARG A 170 17.27 1.76 7.97
CA ARG A 170 17.58 1.73 9.40
C ARG A 170 18.78 0.85 9.71
N ALA A 171 18.88 -0.32 9.06
CA ALA A 171 20.02 -1.23 9.22
C ALA A 171 21.34 -0.58 8.77
N LEU A 172 21.34 0.09 7.62
CA LEU A 172 22.50 0.81 7.09
C LEU A 172 22.96 2.03 7.93
N ARG A 173 22.15 2.50 8.88
CA ARG A 173 22.54 3.61 9.79
C ARG A 173 23.26 3.13 11.05
N LYS A 174 23.13 1.86 11.39
CA LYS A 174 23.65 1.29 12.64
C LYS A 174 25.03 0.64 12.47
N GLY A 175 25.47 0.39 11.24
CA GLY A 175 26.80 -0.14 10.90
C GLY A 175 27.62 0.92 10.20
#